data_AF-Q9EVA0-F1
#
_entry.id   AF-Q9EVA0-F1
#
_cell.length_a   1.000
_cell.length_b   1.000
_cell.length_c   1.000
_cell.angle_alpha   90.00
_cell.angle_beta   90.00
_cell.angle_gamma   90.00
#
_symmetry.space_group_name_H-M   'P 1'
#
loop_
_entity.id
_entity.type
_entity.pdbx_description
1 polymer ?
#
loop_
_entity_poly.entity_id
_entity_poly.type
_entity_poly.pdbx_seq_one_letter_code
_entity_poly.pdbx_strand_id
1 'polypeptide(L)' 'DSFLSAASFQETTRVLTDAAIKGKRDELLGLKENVIIGKLVPAGTGMARYRKVKPAVKKETAGDTVPSK' A
#
# COMPACT_ATOMS: atom_id res chain seq x y z
N ASP A 1 -11.42 -3.73 -12.92
CA ASP A 1 -12.13 -4.87 -12.31
C ASP A 1 -11.18 -5.95 -11.85
N SER A 2 -11.12 -6.16 -10.53
CA SER A 2 -10.32 -7.18 -9.86
C SER A 2 -11.08 -8.49 -9.80
N PHE A 3 -10.52 -9.56 -10.35
CA PHE A 3 -11.14 -10.89 -10.28
C PHE A 3 -10.97 -11.49 -8.88
N LEU A 4 -9.90 -11.13 -8.16
CA LEU A 4 -9.71 -11.55 -6.76
C LEU A 4 -10.83 -11.01 -5.87
N SER A 5 -11.18 -9.74 -6.07
CA SER A 5 -12.26 -9.08 -5.36
C SER A 5 -13.64 -9.67 -5.74
N ALA A 6 -13.84 -9.98 -7.03
CA ALA A 6 -15.08 -10.58 -7.52
C ALA A 6 -15.29 -12.01 -6.98
N ALA A 7 -14.23 -12.81 -6.94
CA ALA A 7 -14.26 -14.19 -6.44
C ALA A 7 -14.65 -14.32 -4.95
N SER A 8 -14.64 -13.21 -4.21
CA SER A 8 -15.02 -13.15 -2.79
C SER A 8 -16.53 -12.96 -2.55
N PHE A 9 -17.28 -12.49 -3.55
CA PHE A 9 -18.72 -12.19 -3.43
C PHE A 9 -19.58 -12.85 -4.51
N GLN A 10 -18.95 -13.41 -5.54
CA GLN A 10 -19.58 -14.15 -6.63
C GLN A 10 -19.10 -15.61 -6.59
N GLU A 11 -19.70 -16.47 -7.42
CA GLU A 11 -19.28 -17.87 -7.57
C GLU A 11 -17.77 -17.99 -7.88
N THR A 12 -17.01 -18.40 -6.87
CA THR A 12 -15.54 -18.43 -6.90
C THR A 12 -15.00 -19.26 -8.06
N THR A 13 -15.54 -20.47 -8.28
CA THR A 13 -15.08 -21.38 -9.34
C THR A 13 -15.25 -20.78 -10.72
N ARG A 14 -16.41 -20.14 -10.98
CA ARG A 14 -16.71 -19.52 -12.28
C ARG A 14 -15.78 -18.33 -12.54
N VAL A 15 -15.63 -17.44 -11.55
CA VAL A 15 -14.79 -16.24 -11.67
C VAL A 15 -13.32 -16.61 -11.89
N LEU A 16 -12.79 -17.59 -11.15
CA LEU A 16 -11.39 -18.03 -11.31
C LEU A 16 -11.15 -18.74 -12.64
N THR A 17 -12.10 -19.55 -13.10
CA THR A 17 -12.01 -20.25 -14.40
C THR A 17 -11.99 -19.25 -15.55
N ASP A 18 -12.91 -18.29 -15.56
CA ASP A 18 -12.97 -17.25 -16.59
C ASP A 18 -11.71 -16.37 -16.59
N ALA A 19 -11.16 -16.05 -15.41
CA ALA A 19 -9.94 -15.28 -15.28
C ALA A 19 -8.71 -16.06 -15.79
N ALA A 20 -8.62 -17.36 -15.50
CA ALA A 20 -7.54 -18.23 -15.95
C ALA A 20 -7.56 -18.41 -17.49
N ILE A 21 -8.73 -18.66 -18.08
CA ILE A 21 -8.89 -18.79 -19.53
C ILE A 21 -8.49 -17.49 -20.25
N LYS A 22 -8.89 -16.33 -19.70
CA LYS A 22 -8.58 -15.01 -20.27
C LYS A 22 -7.15 -14.54 -19.96
N GLY A 23 -6.39 -15.27 -19.14
CA GLY A 23 -5.06 -14.85 -18.67
C GLY A 23 -5.07 -13.50 -17.94
N LYS A 24 -6.17 -13.16 -17.26
CA LYS A 24 -6.31 -11.86 -16.59
C LYS A 24 -5.31 -11.74 -15.44
N ARG A 25 -4.70 -10.56 -15.32
CA ARG A 25 -3.84 -10.18 -14.18
C ARG A 25 -4.55 -9.16 -13.33
N ASP A 26 -4.37 -9.27 -12.02
CA ASP A 26 -4.91 -8.33 -11.06
C ASP A 26 -3.84 -7.35 -10.60
N GLU A 27 -4.13 -6.05 -10.71
CA GLU A 27 -3.16 -4.98 -10.38
C GLU A 27 -3.22 -4.56 -8.91
N LEU A 28 -4.13 -5.13 -8.10
CA LEU A 28 -4.20 -4.89 -6.66
C LEU A 28 -4.39 -3.40 -6.31
N LEU A 29 -5.25 -2.69 -7.06
CA LEU A 29 -5.45 -1.24 -6.87
C LEU A 29 -6.52 -0.94 -5.81
N GLY A 30 -7.47 -1.85 -5.62
CA GLY A 30 -8.60 -1.72 -4.71
C GLY A 30 -8.31 -2.17 -3.29
N LEU A 31 -9.24 -1.86 -2.39
CA LEU A 31 -9.12 -2.24 -0.97
C LEU A 31 -9.29 -3.74 -0.78
N LYS A 32 -10.33 -4.35 -1.36
CA LYS A 32 -10.68 -5.76 -1.11
C LYS A 32 -9.53 -6.71 -1.47
N GLU A 33 -9.02 -6.59 -2.68
CA GLU A 33 -7.87 -7.36 -3.16
C GLU A 33 -6.61 -7.20 -2.29
N ASN A 34 -6.29 -5.99 -1.82
CA ASN A 34 -5.17 -5.80 -0.90
C ASN A 34 -5.41 -6.44 0.47
N VAL A 35 -6.63 -6.37 0.99
CA VAL A 35 -7.01 -7.05 2.25
C VAL A 35 -6.91 -8.57 2.10
N ILE A 36 -7.42 -9.14 1.01
CA ILE A 36 -7.40 -10.59 0.76
C ILE A 36 -5.96 -11.11 0.65
N ILE A 37 -5.08 -10.36 -0.03
CA ILE A 37 -3.65 -10.72 -0.18
C ILE A 37 -2.85 -10.46 1.11
N GLY A 38 -3.36 -9.64 2.04
CA GLY A 38 -2.64 -9.24 3.25
C GLY A 38 -1.60 -8.13 3.00
N LYS A 39 -1.75 -7.35 1.93
CA LYS A 39 -0.93 -6.15 1.66
C LYS A 39 -1.54 -4.93 2.35
N LEU A 40 -0.70 -3.93 2.61
CA LEU A 40 -1.15 -2.66 3.19
C LEU A 40 -2.20 -2.03 2.28
N VAL A 41 -3.38 -1.74 2.81
CA VAL A 41 -4.48 -1.15 2.03
C VAL A 41 -4.11 0.24 1.52
N PRO A 42 -4.52 0.62 0.30
CA PRO A 42 -4.19 1.92 -0.29
C PRO A 42 -5.07 3.06 0.25
N ALA A 43 -5.46 3.01 1.53
CA ALA A 43 -6.34 3.97 2.17
C ALA A 43 -5.73 4.48 3.50
N GLY A 44 -6.03 5.72 3.85
CA GLY A 44 -5.55 6.35 5.09
C GLY A 44 -4.02 6.38 5.17
N THR A 45 -3.47 5.91 6.29
CA THR A 45 -2.01 5.82 6.53
C THR A 45 -1.29 4.87 5.58
N GLY A 46 -2.02 3.97 4.91
CA GLY A 46 -1.47 3.09 3.89
C GLY A 46 -1.18 3.77 2.55
N MET A 47 -1.64 5.01 2.35
CA MET A 47 -1.28 5.79 1.17
C MET A 47 0.21 6.16 1.16
N ALA A 48 0.81 6.12 -0.04
CA ALA A 48 2.22 6.45 -0.24
C ALA A 48 2.61 7.84 0.29
N ARG A 49 1.67 8.79 0.29
CA ARG A 49 1.85 10.15 0.81
C ARG A 49 2.24 10.15 2.29
N TYR A 50 1.56 9.36 3.13
CA TYR A 50 1.81 9.32 4.57
C TYR A 50 2.99 8.41 4.91
N ARG A 51 3.19 7.33 4.15
CA ARG A 51 4.29 6.37 4.39
C ARG A 51 5.68 6.91 4.06
N LYS A 52 5.79 7.90 3.18
CA LYS A 52 7.06 8.51 2.76
C LYS A 52 7.46 9.74 3.58
N VAL A 53 6.64 10.15 4.55
CA VAL A 53 6.97 11.29 5.42
C VAL A 53 8.09 10.88 6.35
N LYS A 54 9.28 11.46 6.18
CA LYS A 54 10.37 11.36 7.15
C LYS A 54 10.23 12.50 8.15
N PRO A 55 10.30 12.24 9.47
CA PRO A 55 10.34 13.33 10.44
C PRO A 55 11.63 14.14 10.20
N ALA A 56 11.48 15.46 10.14
CA ALA A 56 12.63 16.36 10.12
C ALA A 56 13.25 16.31 11.52
N VAL A 57 14.30 15.50 11.68
CA VAL A 57 15.14 15.55 12.88
C VAL A 57 15.79 16.94 12.88
N LYS A 58 15.34 17.84 13.76
CA LYS A 58 16.12 19.02 14.11
C LYS A 58 17.42 18.49 14.71
N LYS A 59 18.51 18.57 13.96
CA LYS A 59 19.84 18.51 14.56
C LYS A 59 19.92 19.71 15.48
N GLU A 60 19.84 19.46 16.78
CA GLU A 60 20.32 20.41 17.78
C GLU A 60 21.80 20.65 17.47
N THR A 61 22.10 21.85 16.98
CA THR A 61 23.46 22.39 16.94
C THR A 61 23.92 22.58 18.38
N ALA A 62 24.43 21.52 18.99
CA ALA A 62 25.33 21.60 20.13
C ALA A 62 26.73 21.89 19.59
N GLY A 63 27.17 23.15 19.69
CA GLY A 63 28.54 23.51 19.33
C GLY A 63 28.74 24.96 18.91
N ASP A 64 28.43 25.92 19.77
CA ASP A 64 29.20 27.16 19.80
C ASP A 64 30.19 27.07 20.97
N THR A 65 31.36 26.54 20.64
CA THR A 65 32.58 26.75 21.42
C THR A 65 32.89 28.25 21.46
N VAL A 66 33.07 28.74 22.68
CA VAL A 66 33.53 30.07 23.06
C VAL A 66 34.72 30.55 22.20
N PRO A 67 34.74 31.83 21.77
CA PRO A 67 36.01 32.54 21.66
C PRO A 67 36.01 33.90 22.38
N SER A 68 36.95 34.00 23.32
CA SER A 68 37.87 35.12 23.56
C SER A 68 37.30 36.53 23.82
N LYS A 69 37.32 36.92 25.09
CA LYS A 69 37.95 38.18 25.53
C LYS A 69 38.67 37.96 26.86
#